data_AF-A0A2R7J671-F1
#
_entry.id   AF-A0A2R7J671-F1
#
_cell.length_a   1.000
_cell.length_b   1.000
_cell.length_c   1.000
_cell.angle_alpha   90.00
_cell.angle_beta   90.00
_cell.angle_gamma   90.00
#
_symmetry.space_group_name_H-M   'P 1'
#
loop_
_entity.id
_entity.type
_entity.pdbx_description
1 polymer ?
#
loop_
_entity_poly.entity_id
_entity_poly.type
_entity_poly.pdbx_seq_one_letter_code
_entity_poly.pdbx_strand_id
1 'polypeptide(L)'
;MEAILKELLPLTSVECRRFLFIPTHSEWTAFVDNGHQGTDAFATISYLAKKIECVGLRATDALPGRTQGGTVFELYRPEDTDWLNIERAISAIPTDGRWAFSASGAMLSFERPEFYARRRIKDRFDSEILKQYLGDLGIDAFNPSFYVDEGFLVEKVGTNAPNMQLFDLGD
;
A
#
# COMPACT_ATOMS: atom_id res chain seq x y z
N MET A 1 -8.23 -2.99 15.75
CA MET A 1 -7.08 -2.76 14.85
C MET A 1 -5.71 -2.85 15.54
N GLU A 2 -5.37 -2.03 16.53
CA GLU A 2 -4.00 -2.02 17.09
C GLU A 2 -3.52 -3.37 17.66
N ALA A 3 -4.42 -4.15 18.26
CA ALA A 3 -4.08 -5.45 18.83
C ALA A 3 -3.64 -6.45 17.75
N ILE A 4 -4.37 -6.53 16.63
CA ILE A 4 -4.06 -7.50 15.57
C ILE A 4 -2.77 -7.15 14.82
N LEU A 5 -2.42 -5.87 14.72
CA LEU A 5 -1.14 -5.45 14.12
C LEU A 5 0.07 -5.94 14.92
N LYS A 6 -0.07 -6.20 16.23
CA LYS A 6 1.02 -6.76 17.05
C LYS A 6 1.38 -8.19 16.66
N GLU A 7 0.49 -8.91 15.98
CA GLU A 7 0.79 -10.24 15.42
C GLU A 7 1.89 -10.19 14.36
N LEU A 8 2.19 -9.03 13.80
CA LEU A 8 3.32 -8.84 12.87
C LEU A 8 4.68 -8.79 13.58
N LEU A 9 4.75 -8.68 14.91
CA LEU A 9 6.01 -8.56 15.64
C LEU A 9 6.71 -9.91 15.88
N PRO A 10 8.01 -10.05 15.57
CA PRO A 10 8.95 -8.96 15.30
C PRO A 10 8.89 -8.45 13.86
N LEU A 11 9.16 -7.16 13.67
CA LEU A 11 9.41 -6.61 12.34
C LEU A 11 10.76 -7.11 11.82
N THR A 12 10.92 -7.18 10.50
CA THR A 12 12.07 -7.83 9.87
C THR A 12 12.69 -6.98 8.77
N SER A 13 14.02 -7.08 8.62
CA SER A 13 14.74 -6.59 7.45
C SER A 13 15.04 -7.72 6.46
N VAL A 14 15.42 -7.36 5.23
CA VAL A 14 15.80 -8.27 4.13
C VAL A 14 14.64 -9.10 3.56
N GLU A 15 13.86 -9.78 4.39
CA GLU A 15 12.66 -10.51 3.98
C GLU A 15 11.52 -10.34 4.99
N CYS A 16 10.29 -10.22 4.49
CA CYS A 16 9.10 -10.32 5.33
C CYS A 16 8.83 -11.80 5.67
N ARG A 17 8.45 -12.04 6.92
CA ARG A 17 8.16 -13.39 7.45
C ARG A 17 6.72 -13.54 7.90
N ARG A 18 6.01 -12.44 8.10
CA ARG A 18 4.62 -12.41 8.53
C ARG A 18 3.81 -11.53 7.62
N PHE A 19 2.67 -12.07 7.20
CA PHE A 19 1.73 -11.43 6.30
C PHE A 19 0.35 -11.53 6.95
N LEU A 20 -0.26 -10.39 7.21
CA LEU A 20 -1.55 -10.28 7.86
C LEU A 20 -2.60 -9.83 6.85
N PHE A 21 -3.67 -10.60 6.74
CA PHE A 21 -4.86 -10.27 5.96
C PHE A 21 -6.01 -9.93 6.90
N ILE A 22 -6.55 -8.72 6.80
CA ILE A 22 -7.58 -8.22 7.70
C ILE A 22 -8.85 -7.96 6.88
N PRO A 23 -9.95 -8.71 7.11
CA PRO A 23 -11.24 -8.37 6.54
C PRO A 23 -11.65 -6.94 6.89
N THR A 24 -12.39 -6.30 6.00
CA THR A 24 -12.95 -4.97 6.23
C THR A 24 -14.47 -5.06 6.30
N HIS A 25 -15.12 -3.96 6.65
CA HIS A 25 -16.57 -3.82 6.54
C HIS A 25 -17.04 -3.53 5.10
N SER A 26 -16.22 -3.86 4.10
CA SER A 26 -16.55 -3.87 2.67
C SER A 26 -16.01 -5.14 2.01
N GLU A 27 -16.09 -5.22 0.68
CA GLU A 27 -15.56 -6.34 -0.11
C GLU A 27 -14.02 -6.38 -0.16
N TRP A 28 -13.35 -5.37 0.40
CA TRP A 28 -11.89 -5.29 0.42
C TRP A 28 -11.29 -6.07 1.58
N THR A 29 -10.10 -6.64 1.36
CA THR A 29 -9.27 -7.22 2.41
C THR A 29 -7.98 -6.41 2.50
N ALA A 30 -7.64 -5.94 3.70
CA ALA A 30 -6.38 -5.25 3.92
C ALA A 30 -5.24 -6.25 4.04
N PHE A 31 -4.06 -5.85 3.55
CA PHE A 31 -2.84 -6.63 3.61
C PHE A 31 -1.74 -5.79 4.24
N VAL A 32 -1.05 -6.36 5.23
CA VAL A 32 0.09 -5.74 5.91
C VAL A 32 1.14 -6.83 6.12
N ASP A 33 2.41 -6.51 5.88
CA ASP A 33 3.52 -7.39 6.23
C ASP A 33 4.37 -6.81 7.36
N ASN A 34 5.30 -7.61 7.88
CA ASN A 34 6.16 -7.22 8.99
C ASN A 34 7.48 -6.53 8.56
N GLY A 35 7.56 -5.93 7.38
CA GLY A 35 8.74 -5.17 6.97
C GLY A 35 9.00 -3.98 7.90
N HIS A 36 10.24 -3.85 8.41
CA HIS A 36 10.57 -2.79 9.37
C HIS A 36 10.53 -1.36 8.79
N GLN A 37 10.58 -1.22 7.46
CA GLN A 37 10.42 0.06 6.76
C GLN A 37 8.97 0.31 6.28
N GLY A 38 8.03 -0.54 6.70
CA GLY A 38 6.67 -0.58 6.20
C GLY A 38 6.46 -1.71 5.19
N THR A 39 5.20 -1.88 4.77
CA THR A 39 4.76 -2.98 3.92
C THR A 39 5.26 -2.83 2.48
N ASP A 40 5.85 -3.91 1.94
CA ASP A 40 6.16 -4.04 0.51
C ASP A 40 5.03 -4.82 -0.18
N ALA A 41 3.96 -4.09 -0.49
CA ALA A 41 2.76 -4.68 -1.08
C ALA A 41 2.89 -5.01 -2.58
N PHE A 42 3.89 -4.46 -3.29
CA PHE A 42 3.90 -4.46 -4.76
C PHE A 42 3.83 -5.86 -5.36
N ALA A 43 4.83 -6.71 -5.06
CA ALA A 43 4.93 -8.03 -5.66
C ALA A 43 3.79 -8.96 -5.20
N THR A 44 3.45 -8.90 -3.91
CA THR A 44 2.43 -9.75 -3.31
C THR A 44 1.05 -9.44 -3.87
N ILE A 45 0.64 -8.17 -3.90
CA ILE A 45 -0.69 -7.78 -4.38
C ILE A 45 -0.82 -7.98 -5.90
N SER A 46 0.22 -7.65 -6.67
CA SER A 46 0.25 -7.94 -8.11
C SER A 46 0.05 -9.43 -8.37
N TYR A 47 0.78 -10.31 -7.67
CA TYR A 47 0.65 -11.76 -7.84
C TYR A 47 -0.73 -12.28 -7.42
N LEU A 48 -1.23 -11.84 -6.27
CA LEU A 48 -2.54 -12.27 -5.76
C LEU A 48 -3.67 -11.86 -6.71
N ALA A 49 -3.68 -10.63 -7.20
CA ALA A 49 -4.69 -10.16 -8.15
C ALA A 49 -4.83 -11.11 -9.36
N LYS A 50 -3.71 -11.60 -9.90
CA LYS A 50 -3.71 -12.61 -10.97
C LYS A 50 -4.13 -13.99 -10.49
N LYS A 51 -3.61 -14.42 -9.34
CA LYS A 51 -3.73 -15.81 -8.89
C LYS A 51 -5.13 -16.19 -8.41
N ILE A 52 -5.82 -15.24 -7.77
CA ILE A 52 -7.19 -15.42 -7.26
C ILE A 52 -8.22 -14.60 -8.04
N GLU A 53 -7.84 -14.08 -9.21
CA GLU A 53 -8.70 -13.37 -10.16
C GLU A 53 -9.50 -12.21 -9.53
N CYS A 54 -8.80 -11.37 -8.76
CA CYS A 54 -9.40 -10.21 -8.08
C CYS A 54 -8.70 -8.90 -8.43
N VAL A 55 -9.34 -7.78 -8.08
CA VAL A 55 -8.69 -6.47 -8.11
C VAL A 55 -7.77 -6.34 -6.90
N GLY A 56 -6.56 -5.86 -7.12
CA GLY A 56 -5.61 -5.53 -6.05
C GLY A 56 -5.38 -4.03 -5.98
N LEU A 57 -5.04 -3.51 -4.80
CA LEU A 57 -4.64 -2.12 -4.63
C LEU A 57 -3.44 -2.01 -3.70
N ARG A 58 -2.45 -1.21 -4.08
CA ARG A 58 -1.43 -0.69 -3.19
C ARG A 58 -1.69 0.79 -2.96
N ALA A 59 -1.82 1.16 -1.70
CA ALA A 59 -1.87 2.54 -1.26
C ALA A 59 -0.72 2.80 -0.28
N THR A 60 0.00 3.90 -0.48
CA THR A 60 1.01 4.36 0.47
C THR A 60 0.73 5.80 0.80
N ASP A 61 0.57 6.08 2.08
CA ASP A 61 0.61 7.42 2.64
C ASP A 61 1.70 7.46 3.69
N ALA A 62 2.74 8.24 3.43
CA ALA A 62 3.82 8.35 4.38
C ALA A 62 3.43 9.28 5.53
N LEU A 63 3.59 8.80 6.76
CA LEU A 63 3.13 9.44 7.98
C LEU A 63 3.46 10.95 8.07
N PRO A 64 2.52 11.78 8.57
CA PRO A 64 2.78 13.18 8.89
C PRO A 64 4.01 13.32 9.79
N GLY A 65 4.96 14.17 9.39
CA GLY A 65 6.19 14.43 10.15
C GLY A 65 7.44 13.71 9.65
N ARG A 66 7.32 12.72 8.75
CA ARG A 66 8.46 12.25 7.94
C ARG A 66 8.63 13.20 6.76
N THR A 67 9.69 14.01 6.78
CA THR A 67 10.01 15.07 5.80
C THR A 67 10.22 14.58 4.36
N GLN A 68 10.19 13.28 4.12
CA GLN A 68 10.41 12.61 2.83
C GLN A 68 9.31 11.59 2.48
N GLY A 69 8.12 11.76 3.05
CA GLY A 69 6.99 10.91 2.74
C GLY A 69 6.27 11.29 1.45
N GLY A 70 6.07 10.34 0.54
CA GLY A 70 5.25 10.53 -0.67
C GLY A 70 3.99 9.66 -0.65
N THR A 71 3.12 9.88 -1.63
CA THR A 71 1.88 9.13 -1.82
C THR A 71 1.98 8.24 -3.06
N VAL A 72 1.42 7.04 -2.97
CA VAL A 72 1.37 6.08 -4.07
C VAL A 72 -0.01 5.45 -4.11
N PHE A 73 -0.56 5.30 -5.31
CA PHE A 73 -1.75 4.54 -5.63
C PHE A 73 -1.44 3.66 -6.84
N GLU A 74 -1.55 2.35 -6.70
CA GLU A 74 -1.39 1.39 -7.79
C GLU A 74 -2.55 0.39 -7.76
N LEU A 75 -3.31 0.36 -8.85
CA LEU A 75 -4.44 -0.54 -9.06
C LEU A 75 -4.02 -1.68 -9.98
N TYR A 76 -4.26 -2.91 -9.54
CA TYR A 76 -3.87 -4.13 -10.23
C TYR A 76 -5.12 -4.91 -10.68
N ARG A 77 -5.05 -5.50 -11.86
CA ARG A 77 -6.08 -6.38 -12.43
C ARG A 77 -5.62 -7.83 -12.53
N PRO A 78 -6.52 -8.79 -12.72
CA PRO A 78 -6.15 -10.16 -13.02
C PRO A 78 -5.38 -10.29 -14.35
N GLU A 79 -5.72 -9.44 -15.33
CA GLU A 79 -5.16 -9.48 -16.67
C GLU A 79 -3.80 -8.79 -16.76
N ASP A 80 -2.96 -9.27 -17.66
CA ASP A 80 -1.69 -8.62 -18.00
C ASP A 80 -1.91 -7.29 -18.74
N THR A 81 -1.09 -6.31 -18.41
CA THR A 81 -0.96 -5.00 -19.08
C THR A 81 0.45 -4.86 -19.67
N ASP A 82 0.76 -3.71 -20.28
CA ASP A 82 2.10 -3.44 -20.82
C ASP A 82 3.21 -3.53 -19.76
N TRP A 83 2.87 -3.32 -18.49
CA TRP A 83 3.78 -3.49 -17.36
C TRP A 83 3.12 -4.28 -16.22
N LEU A 84 3.44 -5.58 -16.14
CA LEU A 84 2.81 -6.55 -15.24
C LEU A 84 1.30 -6.57 -15.42
N ASN A 85 0.53 -6.26 -14.37
CA ASN A 85 -0.92 -6.21 -14.37
C ASN A 85 -1.44 -4.88 -13.78
N ILE A 86 -0.63 -3.82 -13.91
CA ILE A 86 -0.96 -2.50 -13.38
C ILE A 86 -1.90 -1.80 -14.35
N GLU A 87 -3.14 -1.56 -13.92
CA GLU A 87 -4.15 -0.80 -14.69
C GLU A 87 -3.93 0.70 -14.55
N ARG A 88 -3.63 1.16 -13.32
CA ARG A 88 -3.47 2.56 -12.99
C ARG A 88 -2.41 2.75 -11.91
N ALA A 89 -1.41 3.59 -12.17
CA ALA A 89 -0.43 4.01 -11.18
C ALA A 89 -0.35 5.53 -11.10
N ILE A 90 -0.38 6.06 -9.88
CA ILE A 90 -0.27 7.50 -9.57
C ILE A 90 0.65 7.65 -8.37
N SER A 91 1.61 8.56 -8.45
CA SER A 91 2.47 8.86 -7.32
C SER A 91 2.92 10.31 -7.30
N ALA A 92 3.07 10.86 -6.09
CA ALA A 92 3.88 12.04 -5.84
C ALA A 92 4.87 11.68 -4.74
N ILE A 93 6.14 11.52 -5.10
CA ILE A 93 7.18 11.03 -4.18
C ILE A 93 8.43 11.90 -4.26
N PRO A 94 9.21 12.02 -3.17
CA PRO A 94 10.54 12.59 -3.23
C PRO A 94 11.52 11.60 -3.90
N THR A 95 12.21 12.06 -4.92
CA THR A 95 13.27 11.35 -5.65
C THR A 95 14.49 12.27 -5.71
N ASP A 96 15.63 11.83 -5.17
CA ASP A 96 16.89 12.58 -5.15
C ASP A 96 16.75 14.03 -4.62
N GLY A 97 15.96 14.20 -3.57
CA GLY A 97 15.72 15.51 -2.93
C GLY A 97 14.77 16.44 -3.70
N ARG A 98 14.14 15.97 -4.79
CA ARG A 98 13.12 16.71 -5.54
C ARG A 98 11.83 15.93 -5.59
N TRP A 99 10.70 16.61 -5.72
CA TRP A 99 9.42 15.93 -5.91
C TRP A 99 9.27 15.51 -7.36
N ALA A 100 8.89 14.26 -7.58
CA ALA A 100 8.47 13.71 -8.86
C ALA A 100 6.98 13.34 -8.77
N PHE A 101 6.25 13.60 -9.86
CA PHE A 101 4.88 13.14 -10.03
C PHE A 101 4.82 12.25 -11.26
N SER A 102 4.15 11.11 -11.12
CA SER A 102 3.90 10.17 -12.22
C SER A 102 2.43 9.75 -12.22
N ALA A 103 1.87 9.59 -13.41
CA ALA A 103 0.56 9.01 -13.62
C ALA A 103 0.56 8.22 -14.93
N SER A 104 0.36 6.91 -14.88
CA SER A 104 0.35 6.00 -16.03
C SER A 104 -0.87 5.08 -16.01
N GLY A 105 -1.24 4.54 -17.18
CA GLY A 105 -2.49 3.79 -17.35
C GLY A 105 -3.71 4.68 -17.59
N ALA A 106 -4.86 4.05 -17.82
CA ALA A 106 -6.11 4.75 -18.10
C ALA A 106 -6.64 5.48 -16.85
N MET A 107 -7.12 6.70 -17.04
CA MET A 107 -7.71 7.49 -15.95
C MET A 107 -9.02 6.84 -15.48
N LEU A 108 -9.16 6.65 -14.17
CA LEU A 108 -10.39 6.16 -13.54
C LEU A 108 -11.44 7.28 -13.56
N SER A 109 -12.72 6.90 -13.58
CA SER A 109 -13.85 7.82 -13.79
C SER A 109 -14.02 8.88 -12.69
N PHE A 110 -13.49 8.63 -11.49
CA PHE A 110 -13.55 9.54 -10.35
C PHE A 110 -12.30 10.44 -10.22
N GLU A 111 -11.26 10.20 -11.03
CA GLU A 111 -10.04 11.02 -10.96
C GLU A 111 -10.31 12.47 -11.38
N ARG A 112 -9.59 13.39 -10.73
CA ARG A 112 -9.68 14.83 -10.97
C ARG A 112 -8.39 15.35 -11.62
N PRO A 113 -8.32 15.43 -12.96
CA PRO A 113 -7.09 15.82 -13.67
C PRO A 113 -6.57 17.21 -13.29
N GLU A 114 -7.44 18.11 -12.82
CA GLU A 114 -7.07 19.41 -12.26
C GLU A 114 -6.08 19.31 -11.09
N PHE A 115 -6.09 18.21 -10.31
CA PHE A 115 -5.09 17.99 -9.27
C PHE A 115 -3.69 17.81 -9.85
N TYR A 116 -3.57 17.08 -10.96
CA TYR A 116 -2.28 16.79 -11.61
C TYR A 116 -1.64 18.03 -12.24
N ALA A 117 -2.43 19.08 -12.47
CA ALA A 117 -1.98 20.36 -12.99
C ALA A 117 -1.52 21.35 -11.89
N ARG A 118 -1.63 21.01 -10.61
CA ARG A 118 -1.24 21.90 -9.50
C ARG A 118 0.23 22.31 -9.60
N ARG A 119 0.51 23.56 -9.19
CA ARG A 119 1.83 24.19 -9.31
C ARG A 119 2.92 23.45 -8.52
N ARG A 120 2.63 23.03 -7.29
CA ARG A 120 3.58 22.28 -6.46
C ARG A 120 3.39 20.79 -6.74
N ILE A 121 4.46 20.10 -7.15
CA ILE A 121 4.42 18.68 -7.52
C ILE A 121 3.87 17.81 -6.38
N LYS A 122 4.30 18.08 -5.15
CA LYS A 122 3.83 17.37 -3.95
C LYS A 122 2.32 17.49 -3.70
N ASP A 123 1.69 18.55 -4.23
CA ASP A 123 0.25 18.77 -4.07
C ASP A 123 -0.54 18.07 -5.19
N ARG A 124 0.12 17.52 -6.22
CA ARG A 124 -0.57 16.91 -7.38
C ARG A 124 -1.26 15.60 -7.02
N PHE A 125 -0.75 14.92 -6.01
CA PHE A 125 -1.34 13.73 -5.42
C PHE A 125 -0.93 13.71 -3.95
N ASP A 126 -1.73 14.28 -3.07
CA ASP A 126 -1.45 14.36 -1.62
C ASP A 126 -2.32 13.34 -0.86
N SER A 127 -2.15 13.25 0.47
CA SER A 127 -2.87 12.28 1.31
C SER A 127 -4.39 12.44 1.25
N GLU A 128 -4.88 13.68 1.10
CA GLU A 128 -6.32 13.95 0.97
C GLU A 128 -6.86 13.48 -0.38
N ILE A 129 -6.10 13.68 -1.46
CA ILE A 129 -6.46 13.14 -2.78
C ILE A 129 -6.44 11.60 -2.76
N LEU A 130 -5.41 11.00 -2.16
CA LEU A 130 -5.34 9.54 -2.01
C LEU A 130 -6.55 9.02 -1.23
N LYS A 131 -6.87 9.62 -0.08
CA LYS A 131 -8.05 9.28 0.72
C LYS A 131 -9.35 9.41 -0.09
N GLN A 132 -9.49 10.46 -0.89
CA GLN A 132 -10.65 10.64 -1.75
C GLN A 132 -10.78 9.48 -2.76
N TYR A 133 -9.70 9.15 -3.47
CA TYR A 133 -9.71 8.07 -4.47
C TYR A 133 -9.95 6.69 -3.86
N LEU A 134 -9.44 6.45 -2.65
CA LEU A 134 -9.77 5.25 -1.88
C LEU A 134 -11.27 5.20 -1.54
N GLY A 135 -11.83 6.33 -1.12
CA GLY A 135 -13.26 6.45 -0.83
C GLY A 135 -14.15 6.16 -2.04
N ASP A 136 -13.76 6.64 -3.23
CA ASP A 136 -14.46 6.35 -4.50
C ASP A 136 -14.42 4.84 -4.87
N LEU A 137 -13.48 4.08 -4.30
CA LEU A 137 -13.40 2.61 -4.42
C LEU A 137 -14.07 1.86 -3.25
N GLY A 138 -14.69 2.56 -2.31
CA GLY A 138 -15.28 1.96 -1.11
C GLY A 138 -14.27 1.52 -0.04
N ILE A 139 -13.09 2.15 -0.03
CA ILE A 139 -12.01 1.88 0.92
C ILE A 139 -11.88 3.07 1.89
N ASP A 140 -12.15 2.85 3.17
CA ASP A 140 -11.97 3.87 4.23
C ASP A 140 -10.71 3.57 5.07
N ALA A 141 -9.55 3.52 4.40
CA ALA A 141 -8.31 3.01 4.98
C ALA A 141 -7.80 3.78 6.22
N PHE A 142 -8.21 5.05 6.36
CA PHE A 142 -7.79 5.93 7.46
C PHE A 142 -8.73 5.87 8.67
N ASN A 143 -9.81 5.10 8.59
CA ASN A 143 -10.76 4.91 9.67
C ASN A 143 -10.50 3.56 10.33
N PRO A 144 -10.08 3.50 11.61
CA PRO A 144 -9.86 2.23 12.29
C PRO A 144 -11.10 1.32 12.33
N SER A 145 -12.31 1.89 12.31
CA SER A 145 -13.58 1.15 12.28
C SER A 145 -13.93 0.58 10.91
N PHE A 146 -13.14 0.84 9.86
CA PHE A 146 -13.28 0.20 8.56
C PHE A 146 -12.87 -1.28 8.60
N TYR A 147 -11.98 -1.63 9.51
CA TYR A 147 -11.39 -2.95 9.59
C TYR A 147 -12.05 -3.78 10.70
N VAL A 148 -12.15 -5.08 10.47
CA VAL A 148 -12.60 -6.03 11.48
C VAL A 148 -11.47 -6.27 12.49
N ASP A 149 -11.81 -6.53 13.76
CA ASP A 149 -10.84 -6.83 14.83
C ASP A 149 -10.30 -8.27 14.80
N GLU A 150 -10.36 -8.92 13.64
CA GLU A 150 -9.92 -10.29 13.37
C GLU A 150 -9.20 -10.35 12.01
N GLY A 151 -8.40 -11.38 11.78
CA GLY A 151 -7.62 -11.51 10.56
C GLY A 151 -6.83 -12.80 10.49
N PHE A 152 -6.20 -13.03 9.35
CA PHE A 152 -5.46 -14.23 9.02
C PHE A 152 -3.98 -13.92 8.92
N LEU A 153 -3.19 -14.51 9.83
CA LEU A 153 -1.74 -14.43 9.82
C LEU A 153 -1.16 -15.60 9.00
N VAL A 154 -0.31 -15.29 8.04
CA VAL A 154 0.51 -16.25 7.31
C VAL A 154 1.96 -16.07 7.74
N GLU A 155 2.56 -17.13 8.25
CA GLU A 155 3.96 -17.14 8.70
C GLU A 155 4.83 -17.97 7.76
N LYS A 156 5.92 -17.37 7.30
CA LYS A 156 6.99 -18.09 6.62
C LYS A 156 7.88 -18.75 7.68
N VAL A 157 7.97 -20.08 7.62
CA VAL A 157 8.81 -20.90 8.52
C VAL A 157 10.03 -21.46 7.80
N GLY A 158 11.07 -21.80 8.55
CA GLY A 158 12.35 -22.31 8.04
C GLY A 158 13.46 -21.25 8.04
N THR A 159 14.57 -21.53 7.36
CA THR A 159 15.78 -20.70 7.38
C THR A 159 15.49 -19.25 6.99
N ASN A 160 16.12 -18.33 7.72
CA ASN A 160 16.05 -16.90 7.46
C ASN A 160 17.04 -16.48 6.37
N ALA A 161 16.70 -15.41 5.66
CA ALA A 161 17.66 -14.75 4.77
C ALA A 161 18.93 -14.34 5.54
N PRO A 162 20.13 -14.46 4.93
CA PRO A 162 21.36 -13.98 5.54
C PRO A 162 21.26 -12.50 5.94
N ASN A 163 21.83 -12.14 7.10
CA ASN A 163 21.83 -10.79 7.65
C ASN A 163 20.45 -10.20 8.02
N MET A 164 19.39 -11.01 8.06
CA MET A 164 18.10 -10.60 8.57
C MET A 164 18.21 -10.12 10.02
N GLN A 165 17.64 -8.96 10.30
CA GLN A 165 17.51 -8.39 11.64
C GLN A 165 16.04 -8.39 12.08
N LEU A 166 15.84 -8.41 13.39
CA LEU A 166 14.54 -8.31 14.04
C LEU A 166 14.44 -6.97 14.75
N PHE A 167 13.25 -6.37 14.72
CA PHE A 167 12.96 -5.10 15.36
C PHE A 167 11.64 -5.19 16.13
N ASP A 168 11.59 -4.56 17.29
CA ASP A 168 10.36 -4.29 18.03
C ASP A 168 9.83 -2.89 17.70
N LEU A 169 8.66 -2.53 18.25
CA LEU A 169 8.04 -1.20 18.02
C LEU A 169 8.85 -0.01 18.58
N GLY A 170 9.88 -0.27 19.39
CA GLY A 170 10.70 0.74 20.05
C GLY A 170 12.09 0.96 19.44
N ASP A 171 12.46 0.17 18.43
CA ASP A 171 13.74 0.25 17.70
C ASP A 171 13.67 1.26 16.55
#